data_AF-A0A922A0A9-F1
#
_entry.id   AF-A0A922A0A9-F1
#
_cell.length_a   1.000
_cell.length_b   1.000
_cell.length_c   1.000
_cell.angle_alpha   90.00
_cell.angle_beta   90.00
_cell.angle_gamma   90.00
#
_symmetry.space_group_name_H-M   'P 1'
#
loop_
_entity.id
_entity.type
_entity.pdbx_description
1 polymer ?
#
loop_
_entity_poly.entity_id
_entity_poly.type
_entity_poly.pdbx_seq_one_letter_code
_entity_poly.pdbx_strand_id
1 'polypeptide(L)'
;MASLAAAQVQEVRNITRIERIGAHSHIRGLGLDDSLEPRAVSQGMVGQKMARKAAGVVLQMIREGKIAGRAVLLAGQPGTGKTAIAMGLAQALGPDTPFTSMA
;
A
#
# COMPACT_ATOMS: atom_id res chain seq x y z
N MET A 1 -4.94 -45.59 20.96
CA MET A 1 -3.72 -44.83 20.59
C MET A 1 -4.10 -43.86 19.49
N ALA A 2 -4.02 -42.55 19.75
CA ALA A 2 -4.44 -41.51 18.82
C ALA A 2 -3.44 -41.38 17.66
N SER A 3 -3.98 -41.33 16.44
CA SER A 3 -3.25 -41.05 15.21
C SER A 3 -2.68 -39.63 15.25
N LEU A 4 -1.36 -39.50 15.21
CA LEU A 4 -0.66 -38.24 14.97
C LEU A 4 -0.97 -37.79 13.54
N ALA A 5 -1.84 -36.81 13.40
CA ALA A 5 -2.04 -36.12 12.12
C ALA A 5 -0.70 -35.50 11.71
N ALA A 6 -0.10 -36.05 10.65
CA ALA A 6 1.10 -35.49 10.04
C ALA A 6 0.81 -34.04 9.66
N ALA A 7 1.56 -33.10 10.25
CA ALA A 7 1.52 -31.71 9.86
C ALA A 7 1.89 -31.63 8.37
N GLN A 8 0.91 -31.31 7.52
CA GLN A 8 1.16 -31.03 6.11
C GLN A 8 1.94 -29.72 6.04
N VAL A 9 3.25 -29.83 5.86
CA VAL A 9 4.10 -28.68 5.52
C VAL A 9 3.77 -28.31 4.09
N GLN A 10 2.89 -27.33 3.92
CA GLN A 10 2.56 -26.78 2.61
C GLN A 10 3.78 -26.01 2.10
N GLU A 11 4.42 -26.51 1.04
CA GLU A 11 5.54 -25.84 0.39
C GLU A 11 5.05 -24.50 -0.18
N VAL A 12 5.29 -23.41 0.54
CA VAL A 12 4.95 -22.05 0.09
C VAL A 12 5.92 -21.68 -1.02
N ARG A 13 5.54 -21.99 -2.25
CA ARG A 13 6.22 -21.43 -3.42
C ARG A 13 5.89 -19.95 -3.45
N ASN A 14 6.89 -19.12 -3.19
CA ASN A 14 6.86 -17.73 -3.61
C ASN A 14 6.73 -17.75 -5.13
N ILE A 15 5.49 -17.73 -5.61
CA ILE A 15 5.21 -17.37 -7.00
C ILE A 15 5.72 -15.93 -7.05
N THR A 16 6.93 -15.75 -7.57
CA THR A 16 7.43 -14.45 -7.98
C THR A 16 6.39 -13.98 -8.98
N ARG A 17 5.39 -13.22 -8.51
CA ARG A 17 4.39 -12.61 -9.37
C ARG A 17 5.23 -11.78 -10.31
N ILE A 18 5.35 -12.23 -11.55
CA ILE A 18 5.93 -11.39 -12.60
C ILE A 18 5.09 -10.11 -12.53
N GLU A 19 5.70 -9.03 -12.05
CA GLU A 19 5.06 -7.72 -12.03
C GLU A 19 4.92 -7.32 -13.49
N ARG A 20 3.82 -7.75 -14.12
CA ARG A 20 3.39 -7.19 -15.40
C ARG A 20 3.32 -5.69 -15.20
N ILE A 21 3.84 -4.92 -16.16
CA ILE A 21 3.81 -3.46 -16.11
C ILE A 21 2.35 -3.02 -15.98
N GLY A 22 1.93 -2.72 -14.76
CA GLY A 22 0.59 -2.25 -14.45
C GLY A 22 0.51 -0.73 -14.52
N ALA A 23 -0.71 -0.19 -14.52
CA ALA A 23 -0.98 1.25 -14.54
C ALA A 23 -0.28 2.03 -13.40
N HIS A 24 0.05 1.36 -12.29
CA HIS A 24 0.69 1.94 -11.12
C HIS A 24 2.13 1.44 -10.89
N SER A 25 2.77 0.84 -11.90
CA SER A 25 4.14 0.29 -11.82
C SER A 25 5.22 1.33 -11.45
N HIS A 26 4.95 2.61 -11.68
CA HIS A 26 5.84 3.71 -11.33
C HIS A 26 5.68 4.20 -9.88
N ILE A 27 4.62 3.78 -9.17
CA ILE A 27 4.35 4.20 -7.80
C ILE A 27 5.21 3.40 -6.84
N ARG A 28 6.11 4.07 -6.13
CA ARG A 28 7.08 3.46 -5.19
C ARG A 28 6.90 3.93 -3.74
N GLY A 29 5.89 4.74 -3.47
CA GLY A 29 5.60 5.30 -2.15
C GLY A 29 4.75 6.57 -2.23
N LEU A 30 4.59 7.26 -1.10
CA LEU A 30 3.81 8.50 -1.02
C LEU A 30 4.64 9.76 -1.33
N GLY A 31 5.96 9.68 -1.38
CA GLY A 31 6.87 10.79 -1.71
C GLY A 31 6.85 11.93 -0.69
N LEU A 32 6.69 11.60 0.59
CA LEU A 32 6.68 12.54 1.71
C LEU A 32 8.10 12.71 2.28
N ASP A 33 8.35 13.85 2.90
CA ASP A 33 9.52 14.04 3.77
C ASP A 33 9.21 13.65 5.24
N ASP A 34 10.20 13.88 6.11
CA ASP A 34 10.12 13.52 7.53
C ASP A 34 9.06 14.32 8.30
N SER A 35 8.61 15.46 7.75
CA SER A 35 7.52 16.28 8.29
C SER A 35 6.15 15.90 7.71
N LEU A 36 6.07 14.79 6.97
CA LEU A 36 4.88 14.34 6.23
C LEU A 36 4.46 15.31 5.10
N GLU A 37 5.35 16.19 4.65
CA GLU A 37 5.05 17.11 3.56
C GLU A 37 5.35 16.44 2.20
N PRO A 38 4.42 16.50 1.23
CA PRO A 38 4.61 15.90 -0.07
C PRO A 38 5.53 16.75 -0.94
N ARG A 39 6.60 16.14 -1.44
CA ARG A 39 7.42 16.74 -2.49
C ARG A 39 6.62 16.86 -3.79
N ALA A 40 6.90 17.89 -4.59
CA ALA A 40 6.17 18.19 -5.83
C ALA A 40 6.10 16.97 -6.78
N VAL A 41 7.23 16.29 -6.95
CA VAL A 41 7.39 15.02 -7.66
C VAL A 41 8.31 14.12 -6.85
N SER A 42 7.85 12.93 -6.45
CA SER A 42 8.69 11.96 -5.72
C SER A 42 8.03 10.59 -5.67
N GLN A 43 8.84 9.52 -5.70
CA GLN A 43 8.40 8.11 -5.60
C GLN A 43 7.26 7.73 -6.58
N GLY A 44 7.28 8.32 -7.78
CA GLY A 44 6.24 8.13 -8.80
C GLY A 44 4.98 8.98 -8.62
N MET A 45 4.84 9.69 -7.51
CA MET A 45 3.71 10.59 -7.25
C MET A 45 3.98 12.00 -7.76
N VAL A 46 2.97 12.61 -8.38
CA VAL A 46 2.98 14.01 -8.85
C VAL A 46 1.74 14.73 -8.32
N GLY A 47 1.91 15.89 -7.71
CA GLY A 47 0.77 16.67 -7.20
C GLY A 47 0.02 15.95 -6.06
N GLN A 48 -1.32 16.07 -6.05
CA GLN A 48 -2.24 15.52 -5.03
C GLN A 48 -1.75 15.74 -3.58
N LYS A 49 -1.22 16.93 -3.29
CA LYS A 49 -0.48 17.23 -2.05
C LYS A 49 -1.31 16.92 -0.80
N MET A 50 -2.52 17.46 -0.72
CA MET A 50 -3.38 17.27 0.46
C MET A 50 -3.72 15.79 0.68
N ALA A 51 -4.05 15.05 -0.38
CA ALA A 51 -4.39 13.63 -0.28
C ALA A 51 -3.17 12.77 0.11
N ARG A 52 -1.98 13.09 -0.41
CA ARG A 52 -0.72 12.43 -0.03
C ARG A 52 -0.35 12.69 1.42
N LYS A 53 -0.48 13.95 1.87
CA LYS A 53 -0.25 14.32 3.28
C LYS A 53 -1.22 13.58 4.22
N ALA A 54 -2.51 13.54 3.87
CA ALA A 54 -3.51 12.78 4.62
C ALA A 54 -3.18 11.27 4.66
N ALA A 55 -2.76 10.69 3.53
CA ALA A 55 -2.29 9.31 3.47
C ALA A 55 -1.03 9.08 4.33
N GLY A 56 -0.16 10.08 4.47
CA GLY A 56 0.97 10.06 5.40
C GLY A 56 0.55 9.96 6.87
N VAL A 57 -0.48 10.69 7.27
CA VAL A 57 -1.07 10.56 8.61
C VAL A 57 -1.65 9.15 8.81
N VAL A 58 -2.35 8.62 7.81
CA VAL A 58 -2.85 7.23 7.83
C VAL A 58 -1.70 6.23 7.97
N LEU A 59 -0.61 6.41 7.23
CA LEU A 59 0.58 5.57 7.33
C LEU A 59 1.13 5.54 8.76
N GLN A 60 1.23 6.69 9.42
CA GLN A 60 1.67 6.76 10.81
C GLN A 60 0.67 6.10 11.76
N MET A 61 -0.64 6.33 11.58
CA MET A 61 -1.66 5.62 12.37
C MET A 61 -1.57 4.11 12.24
N ILE A 62 -1.24 3.58 11.05
CA ILE A 62 -1.02 2.14 10.85
C ILE A 62 0.23 1.67 11.62
N ARG A 63 1.35 2.38 11.47
CA ARG A 63 2.62 2.04 12.14
C ARG A 63 2.52 2.10 13.67
N GLU A 64 1.75 3.03 14.19
CA GLU A 64 1.47 3.18 15.63
C GLU A 64 0.37 2.23 16.15
N GLY A 65 -0.25 1.42 15.28
CA GLY A 65 -1.35 0.52 15.66
C GLY A 65 -2.67 1.21 15.98
N LYS A 66 -2.80 2.52 15.72
CA LYS A 66 -3.99 3.34 16.02
C LYS A 66 -5.10 3.24 14.96
N ILE A 67 -4.87 2.50 13.88
CA ILE A 67 -5.84 2.30 12.80
C ILE A 67 -6.89 1.22 13.10
N ALA A 68 -6.72 0.43 14.16
CA ALA A 68 -7.56 -0.73 14.45
C ALA A 68 -9.07 -0.40 14.42
N GLY A 69 -9.84 -1.19 13.66
CA GLY A 69 -11.29 -1.01 13.51
C GLY A 69 -11.72 0.17 12.63
N ARG A 70 -10.78 0.87 11.97
CA ARG A 70 -11.06 2.01 11.09
C ARG A 70 -10.78 1.66 9.63
N ALA A 71 -11.55 2.26 8.74
CA ALA A 71 -11.33 2.20 7.29
C ALA A 71 -11.12 3.61 6.75
N VAL A 72 -10.48 3.71 5.57
CA VAL A 72 -10.24 4.98 4.88
C VAL A 72 -11.01 4.99 3.57
N LEU A 73 -11.81 6.03 3.34
CA LEU A 73 -12.51 6.27 2.08
C LEU A 73 -11.79 7.36 1.29
N LEU A 74 -11.33 7.04 0.08
CA LEU A 74 -10.79 8.02 -0.87
C LEU A 74 -11.90 8.44 -1.84
N ALA A 75 -12.40 9.65 -1.69
CA ALA A 75 -13.44 10.22 -2.57
C ALA A 75 -12.83 11.13 -3.65
N GLY A 76 -13.42 11.13 -4.84
CA GLY A 76 -13.01 11.98 -5.96
C GLY A 76 -13.41 11.41 -7.31
N GLN A 77 -13.38 12.25 -8.36
CA GLN A 77 -13.72 11.87 -9.73
C GLN A 77 -12.84 10.71 -10.27
N PRO A 78 -13.29 9.96 -11.29
CA PRO A 78 -12.44 9.00 -11.99
C PRO A 78 -11.13 9.65 -12.47
N GLY A 79 -10.03 8.90 -12.47
CA GLY A 79 -8.72 9.39 -12.95
C GLY A 79 -7.95 10.30 -11.99
N THR A 80 -8.47 10.64 -10.80
CA THR A 80 -7.77 11.54 -9.85
C THR A 80 -6.72 10.87 -8.97
N GLY A 81 -6.31 9.63 -9.27
CA GLY A 81 -5.23 8.96 -8.56
C GLY A 81 -5.58 8.28 -7.23
N LYS A 82 -6.86 7.99 -6.97
CA LYS A 82 -7.29 7.26 -5.75
C LYS A 82 -6.56 5.93 -5.57
N THR A 83 -6.54 5.10 -6.61
CA THR A 83 -5.84 3.81 -6.61
C THR A 83 -4.32 3.99 -6.54
N ALA A 84 -3.78 5.06 -7.12
CA ALA A 84 -2.36 5.40 -7.01
C ALA A 84 -1.97 5.75 -5.56
N ILE A 85 -2.81 6.49 -4.83
CA ILE A 85 -2.58 6.79 -3.40
C ILE A 85 -2.64 5.52 -2.56
N ALA A 86 -3.62 4.65 -2.81
CA ALA A 86 -3.72 3.36 -2.11
C ALA A 86 -2.49 2.46 -2.38
N MET A 87 -2.02 2.41 -3.63
CA MET A 87 -0.78 1.72 -3.99
C MET A 87 0.44 2.36 -3.29
N GLY A 88 0.55 3.69 -3.30
CA GLY A 88 1.64 4.41 -2.64
C GLY A 88 1.67 4.17 -1.12
N LEU A 89 0.50 4.05 -0.48
CA LEU A 89 0.39 3.69 0.93
C LEU A 89 0.93 2.27 1.19
N ALA A 90 0.55 1.29 0.36
CA ALA A 90 1.05 -0.09 0.48
C ALA A 90 2.58 -0.16 0.30
N GLN A 91 3.11 0.50 -0.72
CA GLN A 91 4.55 0.57 -0.96
C GLN A 91 5.30 1.26 0.20
N ALA A 92 4.69 2.27 0.83
CA ALA A 92 5.27 2.95 1.99
C ALA A 92 5.18 2.16 3.30
N LEU A 93 4.25 1.20 3.41
CA LEU A 93 4.21 0.25 4.53
C LEU A 93 5.35 -0.77 4.44
N GLY A 94 5.73 -1.16 3.21
CA GLY A 94 6.89 -1.99 2.94
C GLY A 94 6.76 -2.73 1.61
N PRO A 95 7.88 -3.14 0.98
CA PRO A 95 7.89 -3.79 -0.33
C PRO A 95 7.13 -5.13 -0.33
N ASP A 96 7.07 -5.81 0.81
CA ASP A 96 6.38 -7.09 0.96
C ASP A 96 4.90 -6.93 1.36
N THR A 97 4.40 -5.69 1.46
CA THR A 97 3.00 -5.44 1.81
C THR A 97 2.11 -5.89 0.65
N PRO A 98 1.25 -6.91 0.85
CA PRO A 98 0.38 -7.37 -0.22
C PRO A 98 -0.63 -6.27 -0.60
N PHE A 99 -0.79 -6.04 -1.89
CA PHE A 99 -1.77 -5.11 -2.44
C PHE A 99 -2.69 -5.82 -3.43
N THR A 100 -3.99 -5.78 -3.16
CA THR A 100 -5.02 -6.32 -4.05
C THR A 100 -5.93 -5.18 -4.49
N SER A 101 -5.96 -4.92 -5.79
CA SER A 101 -6.95 -4.04 -6.41
C SER A 101 -8.09 -4.91 -6.93
N MET A 102 -9.31 -4.66 -6.46
CA MET A 102 -10.52 -5.19 -7.08
C MET A 102 -10.90 -4.22 -8.20
N ALA A 103 -10.75 -4.65 -9.45
CA ALA A 103 -11.20 -3.93 -10.63
C ALA A 103 -12.51 -4.55 -11.12
#